data_AF-A0A2E9BZW1-F1
#
_entry.id   AF-A0A2E9BZW1-F1
#
_cell.length_a   1.000
_cell.length_b   1.000
_cell.length_c   1.000
_cell.angle_alpha   90.00
_cell.angle_beta   90.00
_cell.angle_gamma   90.00
#
_symmetry.space_group_name_H-M   'P 1'
#
loop_
_entity.id
_entity.type
_entity.pdbx_description
1 polymer ?
#
loop_
_entity_poly.entity_id
_entity_poly.type
_entity_poly.pdbx_seq_one_letter_code
_entity_poly.pdbx_strand_id
1 'polypeptide(L)'
;MKTKFLWAAVALASLAACGGGGGGGGVALPFTATPLPGQQPNPEPNPEPNPPEPNPEPNPANSSAACFNEADLREGTKLVVEQTITSGDQTQKQRVTRLTRGREVFRDASAVEQLRTVFNYFNSSEAQDRLYLDFVDGNIVRYGTRNGGTGTSAYAYNDPTIRTPVMTPGQTINENYVVWSVEGEIRNEQRVSGTRTYVGRESLETAVGTFQTCRFSATVRFRQIDGSELTQVQENWIAAEGPYRGQDLKLAVRTGDVLATFAPTQITYEPK
;
A
#
# COMPACT_ATOMS: atom_id res chain seq x y z
N MET A 1 -1.92 10.54 43.92
CA MET A 1 -1.39 9.27 43.40
C MET A 1 -1.30 9.37 41.89
N LYS A 2 -0.10 9.25 41.33
CA LYS A 2 0.20 9.44 39.90
C LYS A 2 -0.15 8.13 39.17
N THR A 3 -1.34 8.07 38.57
CA THR A 3 -1.70 7.02 37.62
C THR A 3 -0.83 7.20 36.38
N LYS A 4 0.23 6.39 36.33
CA LYS A 4 1.09 6.24 35.17
C LYS A 4 0.18 5.82 34.01
N PHE A 5 -0.09 6.76 33.10
CA PHE A 5 -0.56 6.44 31.76
C PHE A 5 0.42 5.43 31.20
N LEU A 6 0.01 4.17 31.13
CA LEU A 6 0.66 3.19 30.29
C LEU A 6 0.54 3.75 28.87
N TRP A 7 1.61 4.39 28.42
CA TRP A 7 1.97 4.47 27.02
C TRP A 7 2.09 3.02 26.54
N ALA A 8 0.96 2.41 26.24
CA ALA A 8 0.91 1.25 25.37
C ALA A 8 1.56 1.75 24.09
N ALA A 9 2.77 1.26 23.87
CA ALA A 9 3.47 1.42 22.63
C ALA A 9 2.46 1.15 21.51
N VAL A 10 2.02 2.22 20.85
CA VAL A 10 1.61 2.14 19.46
C VAL A 10 2.89 1.70 18.78
N ALA A 11 3.10 0.39 18.76
CA ALA A 11 4.18 -0.23 18.08
C ALA A 11 4.17 0.39 16.69
N LEU A 12 5.34 0.82 16.24
CA LEU A 12 5.65 1.24 14.88
C LEU A 12 5.46 0.08 13.87
N ALA A 13 4.45 -0.78 14.09
CA ALA A 13 3.87 -1.74 13.18
C ALA A 13 3.08 -1.08 12.04
N SER A 14 3.08 0.26 11.96
CA SER A 14 2.44 1.03 10.87
C SER A 14 3.37 1.35 9.69
N LEU A 15 4.67 1.03 9.74
CA LEU A 15 5.55 1.21 8.58
C LEU A 15 5.57 0.00 7.62
N ALA A 16 5.02 -1.16 7.99
CA ALA A 16 4.68 -2.22 7.03
C ALA A 16 3.23 -2.10 6.51
N ALA A 17 2.40 -1.27 7.15
CA ALA A 17 0.95 -1.26 6.96
C ALA A 17 0.46 -0.21 5.94
N CYS A 18 1.35 0.57 5.31
CA CYS A 18 1.00 1.31 4.11
C CYS A 18 2.21 1.78 3.30
N GLY A 19 2.68 0.88 2.46
CA GLY A 19 2.55 1.17 1.04
C GLY A 19 1.45 0.25 0.52
N GLY A 20 0.68 0.62 -0.48
CA GLY A 20 0.26 -0.39 -1.46
C GLY A 20 -1.20 -0.76 -1.69
N GLY A 21 -2.05 -1.00 -0.69
CA GLY A 21 -3.52 -1.20 -0.75
C GLY A 21 -4.22 -2.09 -1.81
N GLY A 22 -5.51 -1.94 -2.15
CA GLY A 22 -6.60 -2.76 -1.62
C GLY A 22 -7.60 -3.43 -2.58
N GLY A 23 -8.49 -4.33 -2.12
CA GLY A 23 -9.62 -5.02 -2.82
C GLY A 23 -10.99 -4.42 -3.29
N GLY A 24 -12.10 -5.07 -2.86
CA GLY A 24 -13.32 -5.53 -3.61
C GLY A 24 -14.17 -4.60 -4.51
N GLY A 25 -15.28 -5.00 -5.14
CA GLY A 25 -16.05 -6.26 -5.20
C GLY A 25 -17.56 -5.99 -5.39
N GLY A 26 -18.23 -6.72 -6.30
CA GLY A 26 -19.70 -6.95 -6.33
C GLY A 26 -20.49 -6.33 -7.52
N VAL A 27 -21.59 -6.88 -8.08
CA VAL A 27 -22.42 -8.10 -7.91
C VAL A 27 -23.48 -8.18 -9.06
N ALA A 28 -24.06 -9.38 -9.31
CA ALA A 28 -25.43 -9.69 -9.84
C ALA A 28 -25.78 -9.42 -11.34
N LEU A 29 -26.57 -10.18 -12.13
CA LEU A 29 -27.33 -11.46 -12.18
C LEU A 29 -27.71 -11.71 -13.69
N PRO A 30 -27.99 -12.92 -14.20
CA PRO A 30 -28.59 -13.09 -15.53
C PRO A 30 -30.09 -13.39 -15.44
N PHE A 31 -30.93 -12.65 -16.17
CA PHE A 31 -32.33 -13.04 -16.44
C PHE A 31 -32.62 -13.05 -17.94
N THR A 32 -33.50 -13.98 -18.28
CA THR A 32 -33.82 -14.57 -19.58
C THR A 32 -34.83 -13.78 -20.42
N ALA A 33 -34.93 -14.16 -21.70
CA ALA A 33 -35.63 -13.47 -22.79
C ALA A 33 -37.11 -13.85 -23.06
N THR A 34 -37.74 -13.04 -23.96
CA THR A 34 -38.93 -13.25 -24.85
C THR A 34 -40.36 -12.95 -24.34
N PRO A 35 -41.36 -12.65 -25.23
CA PRO A 35 -41.40 -11.67 -26.34
C PRO A 35 -42.66 -10.74 -26.35
N LEU A 36 -42.66 -9.78 -27.29
CA LEU A 36 -43.63 -8.71 -27.61
C LEU A 36 -45.08 -9.16 -27.95
N PRO A 37 -46.08 -8.26 -27.86
CA PRO A 37 -46.69 -7.75 -29.11
C PRO A 37 -47.22 -6.29 -29.09
N GLY A 38 -47.26 -5.68 -30.29
CA GLY A 38 -48.19 -4.59 -30.63
C GLY A 38 -47.55 -3.25 -31.02
N GLN A 39 -47.38 -3.03 -32.33
CA GLN A 39 -46.84 -1.80 -32.93
C GLN A 39 -47.85 -0.64 -32.91
N GLN A 40 -47.37 0.58 -32.68
CA GLN A 40 -48.04 1.83 -33.06
C GLN A 40 -47.06 2.67 -33.93
N PRO A 41 -47.54 3.39 -34.97
CA PRO A 41 -46.65 4.09 -35.91
C PRO A 41 -45.90 5.27 -35.27
N ASN A 42 -44.64 5.39 -35.69
CA ASN A 42 -43.59 6.27 -35.18
C ASN A 42 -43.74 7.73 -35.69
N PRO A 43 -43.67 8.75 -34.84
CA PRO A 43 -43.36 10.13 -35.24
C PRO A 43 -41.88 10.26 -35.68
N GLU A 44 -41.57 11.21 -36.57
CA GLU A 44 -40.23 11.43 -37.11
C GLU A 44 -39.13 11.57 -36.03
N PRO A 45 -37.94 10.95 -36.21
CA PRO A 45 -36.87 11.01 -35.23
C PRO A 45 -36.25 12.41 -35.16
N ASN A 46 -36.20 12.95 -33.95
CA ASN A 46 -35.26 14.00 -33.56
C ASN A 46 -33.81 13.53 -33.86
N PRO A 47 -32.89 14.39 -34.35
CA PRO A 47 -31.50 13.99 -34.56
C PRO A 47 -30.91 13.39 -33.28
N GLU A 48 -30.34 12.19 -33.39
CA GLU A 48 -29.65 11.54 -32.27
C GLU A 48 -28.57 12.47 -31.72
N PRO A 49 -28.43 12.60 -30.39
CA PRO A 49 -27.24 13.18 -29.80
C PRO A 49 -26.02 12.42 -30.33
N ASN A 50 -24.99 13.16 -30.77
CA ASN A 50 -23.71 12.54 -31.12
C ASN A 50 -23.32 11.53 -30.03
N PRO A 51 -22.86 10.32 -30.41
CA PRO A 51 -22.31 9.38 -29.44
C PRO A 51 -21.30 10.11 -28.56
N PRO A 52 -21.33 9.94 -27.22
CA PRO A 52 -20.26 10.44 -26.39
C PRO A 52 -18.95 9.96 -26.98
N GLU A 53 -17.99 10.87 -27.18
CA GLU A 53 -16.67 10.51 -27.69
C GLU A 53 -16.15 9.30 -26.90
N PRO A 54 -15.59 8.28 -27.57
CA PRO A 54 -14.98 7.16 -26.88
C PRO A 54 -14.02 7.70 -25.84
N ASN A 55 -14.22 7.29 -24.58
CA ASN A 55 -13.27 7.62 -23.53
C ASN A 55 -11.87 7.24 -24.04
N PRO A 56 -10.89 8.17 -24.05
CA PRO A 56 -9.57 7.89 -24.61
C PRO A 56 -9.02 6.59 -24.03
N GLU A 57 -8.51 5.71 -24.90
CA GLU A 57 -7.82 4.50 -24.47
C GLU A 57 -6.76 4.88 -23.40
N PRO A 58 -6.68 4.15 -22.28
CA PRO A 58 -5.74 4.50 -21.21
C PRO A 58 -4.31 4.58 -21.76
N ASN A 59 -3.71 5.76 -21.74
CA ASN A 59 -2.32 5.93 -22.13
C ASN A 59 -1.43 5.05 -21.21
N PRO A 60 -0.74 4.01 -21.73
CA PRO A 60 0.08 3.12 -20.93
C PRO A 60 1.17 3.88 -20.15
N ALA A 61 1.59 5.05 -20.66
CA ALA A 61 2.57 5.91 -20.00
C ALA A 61 2.10 6.45 -18.63
N ASN A 62 0.78 6.49 -18.37
CA ASN A 62 0.22 7.02 -17.14
C ASN A 62 -0.24 5.93 -16.16
N SER A 63 0.03 4.66 -16.44
CA SER A 63 -0.31 3.55 -15.53
C SER A 63 0.58 3.51 -14.28
N SER A 64 0.06 2.94 -13.19
CA SER A 64 0.80 2.73 -11.95
C SER A 64 1.96 1.73 -12.06
N ALA A 65 2.02 0.93 -13.14
CA ALA A 65 3.12 0.01 -13.41
C ALA A 65 4.49 0.70 -13.45
N ALA A 66 4.52 1.98 -13.82
CA ALA A 66 5.73 2.78 -13.81
C ALA A 66 6.39 2.88 -12.42
N CYS A 67 5.57 2.84 -11.37
CA CYS A 67 6.00 3.01 -9.99
C CYS A 67 6.22 1.69 -9.26
N PHE A 68 6.23 0.58 -10.01
CA PHE A 68 6.69 -0.71 -9.52
C PHE A 68 8.03 -1.05 -10.18
N ASN A 69 9.01 -1.48 -9.39
CA ASN A 69 10.28 -1.92 -9.91
C ASN A 69 10.53 -3.39 -9.57
N GLU A 70 10.47 -4.26 -10.58
CA GLU A 70 10.75 -5.71 -10.40
C GLU A 70 12.15 -5.98 -9.84
N ALA A 71 13.10 -5.05 -10.02
CA ALA A 71 14.41 -5.16 -9.41
C ALA A 71 14.34 -5.24 -7.88
N ASP A 72 13.32 -4.64 -7.24
CA ASP A 72 13.10 -4.76 -5.80
C ASP A 72 12.80 -6.19 -5.33
N LEU A 73 12.40 -7.08 -6.24
CA LEU A 73 12.11 -8.49 -5.95
C LEU A 73 13.28 -9.42 -6.27
N ARG A 74 14.39 -8.90 -6.82
CA ARG A 74 15.56 -9.70 -7.14
C ARG A 74 16.46 -9.81 -5.91
N GLU A 75 16.87 -11.04 -5.62
CA GLU A 75 17.76 -11.33 -4.50
C GLU A 75 19.06 -10.51 -4.59
N GLY A 76 19.46 -9.91 -3.47
CA GLY A 76 20.62 -9.05 -3.37
C GLY A 76 20.34 -7.57 -3.66
N THR A 77 19.11 -7.19 -4.03
CA THR A 77 18.73 -5.77 -4.11
C THR A 77 18.77 -5.13 -2.73
N LYS A 78 19.42 -3.97 -2.63
CA LYS A 78 19.60 -3.23 -1.38
C LYS A 78 19.08 -1.81 -1.51
N LEU A 79 18.35 -1.36 -0.50
CA LEU A 79 17.91 0.02 -0.33
C LEU A 79 18.31 0.50 1.06
N VAL A 80 18.86 1.70 1.15
CA VAL A 80 19.06 2.43 2.40
C VAL A 80 18.42 3.80 2.25
N VAL A 81 17.51 4.14 3.17
CA VAL A 81 16.81 5.43 3.20
C VAL A 81 17.10 6.09 4.54
N GLU A 82 17.69 7.28 4.51
CA GLU A 82 17.59 8.22 5.62
C GLU A 82 16.31 9.04 5.41
N GLN A 83 15.48 9.16 6.45
CA GLN A 83 14.24 9.90 6.36
C GLN A 83 13.95 10.73 7.60
N THR A 84 13.21 11.80 7.38
CA THR A 84 12.61 12.61 8.44
C THR A 84 11.14 12.20 8.60
N ILE A 85 10.73 12.03 9.86
CA ILE A 85 9.36 11.78 10.27
C ILE A 85 8.88 13.01 11.03
N THR A 86 7.86 13.68 10.51
CA THR A 86 7.23 14.82 11.18
C THR A 86 5.81 14.44 11.57
N SER A 87 5.44 14.60 12.84
CA SER A 87 4.09 14.30 13.35
C SER A 87 3.66 15.39 14.32
N GLY A 88 2.73 16.26 13.90
CA GLY A 88 2.47 17.51 14.61
C GLY A 88 3.75 18.35 14.73
N ASP A 89 4.06 18.81 15.94
CA ASP A 89 5.27 19.61 16.21
C ASP A 89 6.54 18.78 16.41
N GLN A 90 6.44 17.45 16.37
CA GLN A 90 7.56 16.55 16.60
C GLN A 90 8.23 16.19 15.28
N THR A 91 9.56 16.26 15.25
CA THR A 91 10.36 15.80 14.11
C THR A 91 11.44 14.83 14.58
N GLN A 92 11.53 13.68 13.92
CA GLN A 92 12.46 12.60 14.23
C GLN A 92 13.19 12.14 12.97
N LYS A 93 14.38 11.56 13.14
CA LYS A 93 15.14 10.94 12.06
C LYS A 93 15.11 9.43 12.20
N GLN A 94 15.10 8.75 11.07
CA GLN A 94 15.11 7.29 10.98
C GLN A 94 15.93 6.84 9.78
N ARG A 95 16.67 5.74 9.94
CA ARG A 95 17.27 5.01 8.83
C ARG A 95 16.50 3.72 8.61
N VAL A 96 16.14 3.44 7.36
CA VAL A 96 15.53 2.17 6.94
C VAL A 96 16.47 1.49 5.95
N THR A 97 16.89 0.28 6.25
CA THR A 97 17.62 -0.59 5.32
C THR A 97 16.72 -1.72 4.89
N ARG A 98 16.64 -2.01 3.59
CA ARG A 98 15.93 -3.15 3.02
C ARG A 98 16.90 -3.98 2.20
N LEU A 99 16.94 -5.28 2.45
CA LEU A 99 17.68 -6.26 1.69
C LEU A 99 16.71 -7.31 1.16
N THR A 100 16.59 -7.42 -0.15
CA THR A 100 15.84 -8.49 -0.80
C THR A 100 16.66 -9.77 -0.73
N ARG A 101 16.06 -10.80 -0.14
CA ARG A 101 16.65 -12.13 0.01
C ARG A 101 16.01 -13.10 -0.98
N GLY A 102 16.49 -14.34 -0.97
CA GLY A 102 15.89 -15.42 -1.74
C GLY A 102 14.42 -15.65 -1.37
N ARG A 103 13.74 -16.45 -2.19
CA ARG A 103 12.38 -16.87 -1.90
C ARG A 103 12.37 -17.85 -0.71
N GLU A 104 11.40 -17.68 0.19
CA GLU A 104 11.11 -18.65 1.24
C GLU A 104 9.62 -18.98 1.27
N VAL A 105 9.29 -20.13 1.85
CA VAL A 105 7.90 -20.52 2.07
C VAL A 105 7.35 -19.69 3.23
N PHE A 106 6.38 -18.82 2.93
CA PHE A 106 5.60 -18.11 3.93
C PHE A 106 4.16 -18.57 3.81
N ARG A 107 3.67 -19.27 4.85
CA ARG A 107 2.39 -19.97 4.81
C ARG A 107 2.39 -20.96 3.64
N ASP A 108 1.42 -20.83 2.73
CA ASP A 108 1.22 -21.74 1.61
C ASP A 108 1.78 -21.17 0.29
N ALA A 109 2.60 -20.10 0.36
CA ALA A 109 3.16 -19.40 -0.79
C ALA A 109 4.70 -19.35 -0.76
N SER A 110 5.31 -19.42 -1.95
CA SER A 110 6.73 -19.13 -2.15
C SER A 110 6.90 -17.63 -2.39
N ALA A 111 7.24 -16.89 -1.34
CA ALA A 111 7.29 -15.43 -1.36
C ALA A 111 8.72 -14.91 -1.38
N VAL A 112 8.93 -13.73 -1.96
CA VAL A 112 10.20 -12.98 -1.82
C VAL A 112 10.26 -12.39 -0.41
N GLU A 113 11.33 -12.67 0.31
CA GLU A 113 11.62 -12.06 1.61
C GLU A 113 12.36 -10.73 1.40
N GLN A 114 11.85 -9.65 1.98
CA GLN A 114 12.60 -8.42 2.17
C GLN A 114 12.88 -8.25 3.66
N LEU A 115 14.14 -8.42 4.06
CA LEU A 115 14.58 -8.08 5.41
C LEU A 115 14.68 -6.57 5.52
N ARG A 116 13.95 -6.00 6.47
CA ARG A 116 13.99 -4.58 6.79
C ARG A 116 14.59 -4.37 8.18
N THR A 117 15.53 -3.45 8.26
CA THR A 117 16.11 -2.97 9.51
C THR A 117 15.79 -1.50 9.67
N VAL A 118 15.22 -1.12 10.81
CA VAL A 118 14.81 0.24 11.14
C VAL A 118 15.62 0.72 12.32
N PHE A 119 16.43 1.75 12.11
CA PHE A 119 17.20 2.41 13.16
C PHE A 119 16.60 3.79 13.48
N ASN A 120 16.26 4.01 14.73
CA ASN A 120 15.67 5.24 15.24
C ASN A 120 16.73 6.09 15.95
N TYR A 121 16.99 7.30 15.46
CA TYR A 121 18.05 8.14 16.02
C TYR A 121 17.67 8.75 17.38
N PHE A 122 16.38 8.96 17.66
CA PHE A 122 15.93 9.64 18.88
C PHE A 122 16.21 8.85 20.17
N ASN A 123 16.29 7.52 20.07
CA ASN A 123 16.57 6.63 21.20
C ASN A 123 17.67 5.60 20.89
N SER A 124 18.33 5.72 19.73
CA SER A 124 19.36 4.77 19.25
C SER A 124 18.88 3.30 19.25
N SER A 125 17.60 3.06 18.95
CA SER A 125 17.05 1.71 18.89
C SER A 125 17.06 1.16 17.47
N GLU A 126 17.26 -0.15 17.36
CA GLU A 126 17.17 -0.89 16.11
C GLU A 126 16.09 -1.97 16.22
N ALA A 127 15.30 -2.14 15.16
CA ALA A 127 14.32 -3.21 15.03
C ALA A 127 14.43 -3.84 13.63
N GLN A 128 14.08 -5.13 13.55
CA GLN A 128 14.02 -5.87 12.29
C GLN A 128 12.66 -6.49 12.07
N ASP A 129 12.22 -6.48 10.82
CA ASP A 129 11.09 -7.27 10.34
C ASP A 129 11.38 -7.82 8.93
N ARG A 130 10.60 -8.81 8.53
CA ARG A 130 10.62 -9.38 7.19
C ARG A 130 9.28 -9.12 6.54
N LEU A 131 9.31 -8.65 5.31
CA LEU A 131 8.14 -8.47 4.46
C LEU A 131 8.09 -9.61 3.45
N TYR A 132 6.92 -10.23 3.29
CA TYR A 132 6.68 -11.29 2.32
C TYR A 132 5.78 -10.77 1.21
N LEU A 133 6.36 -10.64 0.02
CA LEU A 133 5.69 -10.09 -1.15
C LEU A 133 6.09 -10.82 -2.41
N ASP A 134 5.36 -10.57 -3.49
CA ASP A 134 5.69 -11.06 -4.83
C ASP A 134 5.05 -10.17 -5.90
N PHE A 135 5.35 -10.46 -7.16
CA PHE A 135 4.65 -9.93 -8.31
C PHE A 135 4.14 -11.07 -9.18
N VAL A 136 2.83 -11.30 -9.14
CA VAL A 136 2.19 -12.45 -9.76
C VAL A 136 1.00 -11.97 -10.59
N ASP A 137 0.94 -12.37 -11.86
CA ASP A 137 -0.14 -12.05 -12.79
C ASP A 137 -0.43 -10.52 -12.87
N GLY A 138 0.62 -9.71 -12.91
CA GLY A 138 0.48 -8.24 -12.97
C GLY A 138 0.03 -7.58 -11.66
N ASN A 139 0.03 -8.32 -10.55
CA ASN A 139 -0.35 -7.82 -9.23
C ASN A 139 0.84 -7.83 -8.28
N ILE A 140 0.98 -6.76 -7.51
CA ILE A 140 1.81 -6.77 -6.31
C ILE A 140 1.05 -7.56 -5.25
N VAL A 141 1.64 -8.65 -4.78
CA VAL A 141 1.03 -9.54 -3.79
C VAL A 141 1.71 -9.33 -2.44
N ARG A 142 0.93 -9.19 -1.37
CA ARG A 142 1.46 -9.04 0.01
C ARG A 142 0.89 -10.13 0.91
N TYR A 143 1.74 -11.08 1.28
CA TYR A 143 1.35 -12.23 2.09
C TYR A 143 1.33 -11.89 3.57
N GLY A 144 2.32 -11.14 4.06
CA GLY A 144 2.42 -10.84 5.48
C GLY A 144 3.80 -10.35 5.90
N THR A 145 4.04 -10.40 7.20
CA THR A 145 5.30 -10.03 7.83
C THR A 145 5.71 -11.01 8.91
N ARG A 146 7.01 -11.05 9.23
CA ARG A 146 7.54 -11.70 10.43
C ARG A 146 8.33 -10.67 11.22
N ASN A 147 7.98 -10.46 12.48
CA ASN A 147 8.68 -9.51 13.34
C ASN A 147 9.92 -10.16 13.95
N GLY A 148 10.98 -9.39 14.17
CA GLY A 148 12.19 -9.86 14.84
C GLY A 148 13.21 -10.55 13.93
N GLY A 149 14.30 -10.99 14.56
CA GLY A 149 15.44 -11.64 13.91
C GLY A 149 15.16 -13.07 13.43
N THR A 150 16.20 -13.78 13.00
CA THR A 150 16.07 -15.19 12.57
C THR A 150 15.69 -16.06 13.77
N GLY A 151 14.66 -16.90 13.63
CA GLY A 151 14.17 -17.78 14.71
C GLY A 151 12.97 -17.26 15.50
N THR A 152 12.47 -16.05 15.22
CA THR A 152 11.22 -15.55 15.81
C THR A 152 10.01 -16.23 15.17
N SER A 153 9.10 -16.76 16.00
CA SER A 153 7.85 -17.40 15.57
C SER A 153 6.69 -16.42 15.40
N ALA A 154 6.86 -15.14 15.78
CA ALA A 154 5.82 -14.12 15.66
C ALA A 154 5.69 -13.62 14.21
N TYR A 155 4.52 -13.82 13.61
CA TYR A 155 4.23 -13.37 12.24
C TYR A 155 2.82 -12.83 12.12
N ALA A 156 2.60 -11.99 11.12
CA ALA A 156 1.29 -11.49 10.74
C ALA A 156 1.01 -11.80 9.27
N TYR A 157 -0.23 -12.11 8.91
CA TYR A 157 -0.60 -12.38 7.52
C TYR A 157 -2.00 -11.84 7.20
N ASN A 158 -2.24 -11.57 5.92
CA ASN A 158 -3.51 -11.03 5.43
C ASN A 158 -4.41 -12.15 4.89
N ASP A 159 -5.69 -12.10 5.24
CA ASP A 159 -6.71 -13.02 4.74
C ASP A 159 -7.96 -12.25 4.24
N PRO A 160 -8.26 -12.24 2.93
CA PRO A 160 -7.44 -12.84 1.87
C PRO A 160 -6.10 -12.11 1.71
N THR A 161 -5.15 -12.75 1.02
CA THR A 161 -3.90 -12.12 0.63
C THR A 161 -4.19 -10.86 -0.20
N ILE A 162 -3.50 -9.76 0.12
CA ILE A 162 -3.67 -8.50 -0.59
C ILE A 162 -3.04 -8.63 -1.98
N ARG A 163 -3.80 -8.24 -3.01
CA ARG A 163 -3.36 -8.19 -4.40
C ARG A 163 -3.69 -6.81 -4.96
N THR A 164 -2.66 -6.05 -5.28
CA THR A 164 -2.78 -4.72 -5.88
C THR A 164 -2.53 -4.85 -7.38
N PRO A 165 -3.52 -4.63 -8.25
CA PRO A 165 -3.30 -4.65 -9.69
C PRO A 165 -2.52 -3.42 -10.12
N VAL A 166 -1.95 -3.48 -11.32
CA VAL A 166 -1.63 -2.28 -12.07
C VAL A 166 -2.92 -1.48 -12.30
N MET A 167 -2.84 -0.17 -12.08
CA MET A 167 -3.99 0.74 -12.06
C MET A 167 -3.87 1.81 -13.14
N THR A 168 -5.02 2.30 -13.61
CA THR A 168 -5.12 3.52 -14.44
C THR A 168 -5.41 4.75 -13.57
N PRO A 169 -5.03 5.97 -13.99
CA PRO A 169 -5.33 7.18 -13.21
C PRO A 169 -6.83 7.31 -12.90
N GLY A 170 -7.15 7.66 -11.65
CA GLY A 170 -8.51 7.74 -11.12
C GLY A 170 -9.12 6.39 -10.72
N GLN A 171 -8.51 5.25 -11.09
CA GLN A 171 -9.00 3.95 -10.69
C GLN A 171 -8.95 3.81 -9.17
N THR A 172 -10.05 3.32 -8.60
CA THR A 172 -10.19 3.01 -7.18
C THR A 172 -10.51 1.54 -7.01
N ILE A 173 -9.88 0.94 -6.02
CA ILE A 173 -10.12 -0.41 -5.53
C ILE A 173 -10.52 -0.28 -4.05
N ASN A 174 -11.49 -1.05 -3.57
CA ASN A 174 -11.79 -1.17 -2.14
C ASN A 174 -10.66 -1.86 -1.40
N GLU A 175 -10.77 -2.29 -0.15
CA GLU A 175 -9.67 -2.93 0.57
C GLU A 175 -10.17 -3.66 1.79
N ASN A 176 -10.43 -4.97 1.71
CA ASN A 176 -11.07 -5.69 2.81
C ASN A 176 -10.32 -6.98 3.10
N TYR A 177 -9.71 -7.06 4.27
CA TYR A 177 -8.97 -8.23 4.73
C TYR A 177 -8.89 -8.26 6.25
N VAL A 178 -8.49 -9.41 6.80
CA VAL A 178 -8.17 -9.59 8.20
C VAL A 178 -6.65 -9.74 8.33
N VAL A 179 -6.04 -8.94 9.20
CA VAL A 179 -4.68 -9.19 9.66
C VAL A 179 -4.75 -10.17 10.82
N TRP A 180 -4.12 -11.32 10.65
CA TRP A 180 -3.94 -12.31 11.70
C TRP A 180 -2.53 -12.22 12.23
N SER A 181 -2.38 -11.87 13.51
CA SER A 181 -1.10 -11.90 14.21
C SER A 181 -1.00 -13.17 15.05
N VAL A 182 0.07 -13.93 14.87
CA VAL A 182 0.31 -15.22 15.52
C VAL A 182 1.64 -15.14 16.28
N GLU A 183 1.61 -15.49 17.56
CA GLU A 183 2.79 -15.60 18.42
C GLU A 183 2.63 -16.82 19.35
N GLY A 184 3.30 -17.93 19.00
CA GLY A 184 3.06 -19.20 19.69
C GLY A 184 1.61 -19.66 19.50
N GLU A 185 0.90 -19.87 20.61
CA GLU A 185 -0.54 -20.20 20.60
C GLU A 185 -1.44 -18.96 20.53
N ILE A 186 -0.90 -17.77 20.79
CA ILE A 186 -1.68 -16.53 20.79
C ILE A 186 -1.99 -16.14 19.34
N ARG A 187 -3.27 -15.90 19.07
CA ARG A 187 -3.77 -15.45 17.77
C ARG A 187 -4.70 -14.26 17.95
N ASN A 188 -4.32 -13.14 17.36
CA ASN A 188 -5.10 -11.91 17.35
C ASN A 188 -5.61 -11.61 15.92
N GLU A 189 -6.84 -11.12 15.81
CA GLU A 189 -7.39 -10.62 14.54
C GLU A 189 -7.56 -9.10 14.58
N GLN A 190 -7.28 -8.46 13.45
CA GLN A 190 -7.58 -7.05 13.22
C GLN A 190 -8.23 -6.92 11.86
N ARG A 191 -9.48 -6.45 11.82
CA ARG A 191 -10.22 -6.26 10.57
C ARG A 191 -9.82 -4.94 9.94
N VAL A 192 -9.52 -4.99 8.66
CA VAL A 192 -9.16 -3.83 7.86
C VAL A 192 -10.17 -3.68 6.72
N SER A 193 -10.73 -2.48 6.60
CA SER A 193 -11.59 -2.08 5.47
C SER A 193 -11.11 -0.76 4.89
N GLY A 194 -11.28 -0.51 3.60
CA GLY A 194 -10.71 0.69 3.01
C GLY A 194 -10.88 0.84 1.51
N THR A 195 -10.19 1.83 0.96
CA THR A 195 -10.04 2.06 -0.48
C THR A 195 -8.62 2.50 -0.79
N ARG A 196 -8.19 2.21 -2.02
CA ARG A 196 -7.00 2.79 -2.64
C ARG A 196 -7.35 3.34 -4.01
N THR A 197 -6.88 4.55 -4.27
CA THR A 197 -7.00 5.22 -5.56
C THR A 197 -5.62 5.50 -6.09
N TYR A 198 -5.34 5.10 -7.33
CA TYR A 198 -4.19 5.62 -8.06
C TYR A 198 -4.62 6.96 -8.67
N VAL A 199 -4.11 8.06 -8.13
CA VAL A 199 -4.54 9.40 -8.53
C VAL A 199 -3.98 9.73 -9.91
N GLY A 200 -2.72 9.39 -10.16
CA GLY A 200 -2.04 9.64 -11.42
C GLY A 200 -0.57 9.97 -11.21
N ARG A 201 0.06 10.49 -12.26
CA ARG A 201 1.43 10.99 -12.21
C ARG A 201 1.47 12.48 -11.85
N GLU A 202 2.42 12.87 -11.02
CA GLU A 202 2.74 14.28 -10.77
C GLU A 202 4.23 14.50 -10.48
N SER A 203 4.71 15.72 -10.73
CA SER A 203 6.06 16.15 -10.35
C SER A 203 6.10 16.44 -8.85
N LEU A 204 7.07 15.87 -8.15
CA LEU A 204 7.31 16.11 -6.74
C LEU A 204 8.75 16.58 -6.52
N GLU A 205 8.89 17.73 -5.87
CA GLU A 205 10.17 18.21 -5.34
C GLU A 205 10.41 17.64 -3.95
N THR A 206 11.61 17.11 -3.72
CA THR A 206 12.02 16.48 -2.46
C THR A 206 13.45 16.87 -2.09
N ALA A 207 13.88 16.54 -0.88
CA ALA A 207 15.26 16.74 -0.45
C ALA A 207 16.29 15.93 -1.27
N VAL A 208 15.85 14.87 -1.96
CA VAL A 208 16.71 14.00 -2.78
C VAL A 208 16.60 14.29 -4.29
N GLY A 209 15.90 15.37 -4.66
CA GLY A 209 15.72 15.83 -6.04
C GLY A 209 14.25 15.98 -6.46
N THR A 210 14.05 16.26 -7.74
CA THR A 210 12.72 16.40 -8.36
C THR A 210 12.44 15.20 -9.24
N PHE A 211 11.26 14.58 -9.07
CA PHE A 211 10.89 13.33 -9.74
C PHE A 211 9.48 13.40 -10.29
N GLN A 212 9.24 12.71 -11.41
CA GLN A 212 7.89 12.27 -11.74
C GLN A 212 7.52 11.11 -10.82
N THR A 213 6.34 11.16 -10.22
CA THR A 213 5.88 10.23 -9.19
C THR A 213 4.50 9.70 -9.50
N CYS A 214 4.19 8.47 -9.08
CA CYS A 214 2.81 8.03 -8.91
C CYS A 214 2.32 8.49 -7.56
N ARG A 215 1.17 9.16 -7.55
CA ARG A 215 0.44 9.45 -6.32
C ARG A 215 -0.67 8.43 -6.09
N PHE A 216 -0.70 7.87 -4.90
CA PHE A 216 -1.80 7.04 -4.42
C PHE A 216 -2.46 7.69 -3.22
N SER A 217 -3.79 7.69 -3.20
CA SER A 217 -4.59 8.03 -2.03
C SER A 217 -5.21 6.76 -1.47
N ALA A 218 -5.33 6.64 -0.15
CA ALA A 218 -6.02 5.52 0.46
C ALA A 218 -6.77 5.97 1.73
N THR A 219 -7.94 5.38 1.96
CA THR A 219 -8.61 5.45 3.27
C THR A 219 -8.60 4.05 3.86
N VAL A 220 -8.04 3.90 5.06
CA VAL A 220 -7.92 2.62 5.75
C VAL A 220 -8.61 2.72 7.10
N ARG A 221 -9.46 1.77 7.41
CA ARG A 221 -10.20 1.65 8.67
C ARG A 221 -9.78 0.38 9.37
N PHE A 222 -9.40 0.51 10.63
CA PHE A 222 -8.99 -0.58 11.48
C PHE A 222 -10.02 -0.76 12.57
N ARG A 223 -10.58 -1.98 12.70
CA ARG A 223 -11.36 -2.33 13.88
C ARG A 223 -10.40 -2.76 14.99
N GLN A 224 -10.37 -1.97 16.06
CA GLN A 224 -9.56 -2.21 17.25
C GLN A 224 -10.14 -3.35 18.11
N ILE A 225 -9.34 -3.88 19.02
CA ILE A 225 -9.73 -4.98 19.92
C ILE A 225 -10.91 -4.57 20.83
N ASP A 226 -10.95 -3.30 21.24
CA ASP A 226 -12.05 -2.75 22.05
C ASP A 226 -13.34 -2.49 21.25
N GLY A 227 -13.34 -2.83 19.96
CA GLY A 227 -14.46 -2.64 19.04
C GLY A 227 -14.54 -1.24 18.43
N SER A 228 -13.70 -0.30 18.85
CA SER A 228 -13.59 1.02 18.22
C SER A 228 -13.02 0.94 16.81
N GLU A 229 -13.29 1.96 16.00
CA GLU A 229 -12.72 2.06 14.66
C GLU A 229 -11.72 3.22 14.59
N LEU A 230 -10.55 2.94 14.04
CA LEU A 230 -9.54 3.94 13.71
C LEU A 230 -9.52 4.14 12.20
N THR A 231 -9.74 5.38 11.75
CA THR A 231 -9.62 5.74 10.32
C THR A 231 -8.32 6.47 10.06
N GLN A 232 -7.63 6.06 8.99
CA GLN A 232 -6.43 6.70 8.46
C GLN A 232 -6.65 7.10 7.01
N VAL A 233 -6.25 8.33 6.65
CA VAL A 233 -6.16 8.77 5.26
C VAL A 233 -4.69 8.87 4.89
N GLN A 234 -4.31 8.29 3.77
CA GLN A 234 -2.93 8.10 3.40
C GLN A 234 -2.68 8.60 1.98
N GLU A 235 -1.60 9.36 1.81
CA GLU A 235 -1.13 9.82 0.51
C GLU A 235 0.30 9.32 0.34
N ASN A 236 0.57 8.60 -0.74
CA ASN A 236 1.89 8.05 -1.02
C ASN A 236 2.37 8.50 -2.40
N TRP A 237 3.63 8.93 -2.48
CA TRP A 237 4.32 9.31 -3.70
C TRP A 237 5.48 8.37 -3.94
N ILE A 238 5.43 7.64 -5.06
CA ILE A 238 6.45 6.67 -5.45
C ILE A 238 7.13 7.16 -6.72
N ALA A 239 8.45 7.11 -6.79
CA ALA A 239 9.18 7.49 -8.00
C ALA A 239 8.74 6.64 -9.21
N ALA A 240 8.28 7.29 -10.28
CA ALA A 240 7.85 6.62 -11.51
C ALA A 240 9.01 6.29 -12.45
N GLU A 241 10.13 6.99 -12.28
CA GLU A 241 11.27 6.94 -13.18
C GLU A 241 12.55 7.38 -12.46
N GLY A 242 13.67 7.34 -13.20
CA GLY A 242 14.97 7.74 -12.68
C GLY A 242 15.62 6.69 -11.76
N PRO A 243 16.71 7.07 -11.07
CA PRO A 243 17.54 6.12 -10.33
C PRO A 243 16.83 5.51 -9.11
N TYR A 244 15.74 6.11 -8.63
CA TYR A 244 14.98 5.63 -7.47
C TYR A 244 13.60 5.08 -7.84
N ARG A 245 13.38 4.75 -9.12
CA ARG A 245 12.11 4.16 -9.58
C ARG A 245 11.62 3.05 -8.64
N GLY A 246 10.36 3.13 -8.26
CA GLY A 246 9.70 2.20 -7.33
C GLY A 246 9.88 2.51 -5.85
N GLN A 247 10.70 3.50 -5.48
CA GLN A 247 10.92 3.87 -4.08
C GLN A 247 9.95 4.97 -3.62
N ASP A 248 9.50 4.88 -2.37
CA ASP A 248 8.69 5.90 -1.72
C ASP A 248 9.51 7.20 -1.54
N LEU A 249 8.97 8.30 -2.03
CA LEU A 249 9.55 9.65 -1.95
C LEU A 249 8.82 10.55 -0.96
N LYS A 250 7.60 10.18 -0.59
CA LYS A 250 6.84 10.80 0.49
C LYS A 250 5.68 9.91 0.88
N LEU A 251 5.45 9.75 2.17
CA LEU A 251 4.22 9.18 2.71
C LEU A 251 3.62 10.17 3.71
N ALA A 252 2.35 10.48 3.57
CA ALA A 252 1.59 11.28 4.52
C ALA A 252 0.42 10.45 5.07
N VAL A 253 0.32 10.36 6.39
CA VAL A 253 -0.72 9.59 7.09
C VAL A 253 -1.44 10.51 8.05
N ARG A 254 -2.75 10.70 7.83
CA ARG A 254 -3.63 11.45 8.72
C ARG A 254 -4.45 10.50 9.56
N THR A 255 -4.41 10.66 10.87
CA THR A 255 -5.24 9.93 11.85
C THR A 255 -5.93 10.95 12.74
N GLY A 256 -7.24 11.13 12.58
CA GLY A 256 -7.94 12.28 13.17
C GLY A 256 -7.29 13.60 12.73
N ASP A 257 -6.94 14.44 13.70
CA ASP A 257 -6.28 15.74 13.45
C ASP A 257 -4.75 15.64 13.29
N VAL A 258 -4.16 14.48 13.58
CA VAL A 258 -2.71 14.29 13.53
C VAL A 258 -2.29 13.92 12.11
N LEU A 259 -1.36 14.70 11.54
CA LEU A 259 -0.68 14.40 10.28
C LEU A 259 0.75 13.96 10.57
N ALA A 260 1.09 12.74 10.18
CA ALA A 260 2.45 12.24 10.13
C ALA A 260 2.95 12.25 8.68
N THR A 261 4.17 12.74 8.43
CA THR A 261 4.82 12.71 7.11
C THR A 261 6.18 12.04 7.22
N PHE A 262 6.47 11.15 6.28
CA PHE A 262 7.76 10.49 6.10
C PHE A 262 8.35 11.01 4.80
N ALA A 263 9.55 11.56 4.86
CA ALA A 263 10.22 12.13 3.69
C ALA A 263 11.70 11.71 3.69
N PRO A 264 12.15 10.98 2.66
CA PRO A 264 13.56 10.69 2.45
C PRO A 264 14.39 11.97 2.35
N THR A 265 15.52 11.96 3.05
CA THR A 265 16.58 12.98 2.98
C THR A 265 17.82 12.45 2.28
N GLN A 266 17.99 11.13 2.22
CA GLN A 266 19.01 10.46 1.42
C GLN A 266 18.51 9.07 1.03
N ILE A 267 18.82 8.65 -0.20
CA ILE A 267 18.53 7.30 -0.71
C ILE A 267 19.82 6.72 -1.29
N THR A 268 20.14 5.49 -0.92
CA THR A 268 21.13 4.65 -1.60
C THR A 268 20.41 3.40 -2.11
N TYR A 269 20.43 3.18 -3.41
CA TYR A 269 19.68 2.09 -4.05
C TYR A 269 20.59 1.30 -4.99
N GLU A 270 20.66 -0.01 -4.75
CA GLU A 270 21.48 -0.97 -5.48
C GLU A 270 20.56 -2.09 -6.02
N PRO A 271 19.82 -1.83 -7.12
CA PRO A 271 18.98 -2.83 -7.75
C PRO A 271 19.82 -3.94 -8.40
N LYS A 272 19.29 -5.17 -8.39
CA LYS A 272 19.79 -6.31 -9.17
C LYS A 272 18.93 -6.56 -10.41
#